data_AF-A0A537QZJ3-F1
#
_entry.id   AF-A0A537QZJ3-F1
#
_cell.length_a   1.000
_cell.length_b   1.000
_cell.length_c   1.000
_cell.angle_alpha   90.00
_cell.angle_beta   90.00
_cell.angle_gamma   90.00
#
_symmetry.space_group_name_H-M   'P 1'
#
loop_
_entity.id
_entity.type
_entity.pdbx_description
1 polymer ?
#
loop_
_entity_poly.entity_id
_entity_poly.type
_entity_poly.pdbx_seq_one_letter_code
_entity_poly.pdbx_strand_id
1 'polypeptide(L)'
;MSSMTGAFERAGLLLQRDDGALSIQVLQEFYTEATRATRPHRLTHDMAAGLVKAWTRFRVQEMTLAVLESALEICAAHRFSYWDSAVVAAARALGCRELYTEDMSHGREVEGVMIVNPFR
;
A
#
# COMPACT_ATOMS: atom_id res chain seq x y z
N MET A 1 22.44 -12.26 -0.74
CA MET A 1 22.54 -11.09 -1.65
C MET A 1 21.69 -11.24 -2.92
N SER A 2 21.28 -12.45 -3.35
CA SER A 2 20.41 -12.65 -4.53
C SER A 2 18.92 -12.29 -4.31
N SER A 3 18.40 -12.42 -3.08
CA SER A 3 16.96 -12.23 -2.79
C SER A 3 16.47 -10.78 -2.80
N MET A 4 17.33 -9.82 -2.41
CA MET A 4 16.95 -8.41 -2.29
C MET A 4 16.79 -7.74 -3.65
N THR A 5 17.59 -8.13 -4.64
CA THR A 5 17.49 -7.64 -6.03
C THR A 5 16.16 -8.06 -6.67
N GLY A 6 15.72 -9.30 -6.44
CA GLY A 6 14.46 -9.81 -6.98
C GLY A 6 13.21 -9.12 -6.41
N ALA A 7 13.24 -8.72 -5.13
CA ALA A 7 12.14 -7.96 -4.53
C ALA A 7 12.00 -6.56 -5.16
N PHE A 8 13.11 -5.85 -5.36
CA PHE A 8 13.08 -4.55 -6.03
C PHE A 8 12.60 -4.66 -7.49
N GLU A 9 13.04 -5.69 -8.21
CA GLU A 9 12.61 -5.93 -9.58
C GLU A 9 11.09 -6.21 -9.64
N ARG A 10 10.58 -7.08 -8.76
CA ARG A 10 9.15 -7.41 -8.74
C ARG A 10 8.28 -6.22 -8.34
N ALA A 11 8.71 -5.42 -7.37
CA ALA A 11 8.03 -4.16 -7.03
C ALA A 11 8.05 -3.19 -8.22
N GLY A 12 9.17 -3.08 -8.93
CA GLY A 12 9.30 -2.28 -10.15
C GLY A 12 8.34 -2.72 -11.25
N LEU A 13 8.21 -4.03 -11.50
CA LEU A 13 7.28 -4.59 -12.48
C LEU A 13 5.83 -4.32 -12.12
N LEU A 14 5.45 -4.45 -10.84
CA LEU A 14 4.09 -4.11 -10.38
C LEU A 14 3.80 -2.62 -10.58
N LEU A 15 4.77 -1.77 -10.26
CA LEU A 15 4.65 -0.35 -10.50
C LEU A 15 4.60 -0.01 -11.98
N GLN A 16 5.12 -0.81 -12.91
CA GLN A 16 5.01 -0.50 -14.36
C GLN A 16 3.63 -0.77 -14.95
N ARG A 17 2.75 -1.47 -14.24
CA ARG A 17 1.39 -1.75 -14.72
C ARG A 17 0.54 -0.47 -14.73
N ASP A 18 -0.51 -0.46 -15.54
CA ASP A 18 -1.49 0.63 -15.62
C ASP A 18 -2.82 0.31 -14.91
N ASP A 19 -3.00 -0.94 -14.45
CA ASP A 19 -4.18 -1.40 -13.72
C ASP A 19 -4.03 -1.33 -12.20
N GLY A 20 -2.96 -0.70 -11.71
CA GLY A 20 -2.69 -0.49 -10.30
C GLY A 20 -3.52 0.64 -9.68
N ALA A 21 -3.64 0.59 -8.36
CA ALA A 21 -4.24 1.65 -7.57
C ALA A 21 -3.50 1.81 -6.23
N LEU A 22 -3.57 3.00 -5.65
CA LEU A 22 -2.93 3.36 -4.38
C LEU A 22 -3.95 4.02 -3.44
N SER A 23 -3.63 4.13 -2.16
CA SER A 23 -4.38 4.96 -1.22
C SER A 23 -3.54 6.15 -0.75
N ILE A 24 -4.20 7.22 -0.30
CA ILE A 24 -3.51 8.35 0.32
C ILE A 24 -2.66 7.91 1.52
N GLN A 25 -3.14 6.95 2.32
CA GLN A 25 -2.37 6.38 3.43
C GLN A 25 -1.05 5.77 2.95
N VAL A 26 -1.08 4.94 1.91
CA VAL A 26 0.15 4.30 1.38
C VAL A 26 1.14 5.35 0.88
N LEU A 27 0.66 6.43 0.26
CA LEU A 27 1.51 7.55 -0.16
C LEU A 27 2.12 8.31 1.04
N GLN A 28 1.35 8.48 2.12
CA GLN A 28 1.82 9.10 3.37
C GLN A 28 2.88 8.24 4.06
N GLU A 29 2.64 6.93 4.15
CA GLU A 29 3.59 5.96 4.71
C GLU A 29 4.88 5.94 3.89
N PHE A 30 4.77 5.88 2.57
CA PHE A 30 5.92 5.99 1.67
C PHE A 30 6.73 7.25 1.96
N TYR A 31 6.10 8.43 1.98
CA TYR A 31 6.81 9.68 2.18
C TYR A 31 7.51 9.71 3.55
N THR A 32 6.81 9.30 4.60
CA THR A 32 7.32 9.29 5.97
C THR A 32 8.51 8.34 6.11
N GLU A 33 8.40 7.13 5.58
CA GLU A 33 9.45 6.12 5.65
C GLU A 33 10.63 6.46 4.75
N ALA A 34 10.38 6.96 3.52
CA ALA A 34 11.43 7.28 2.56
C ALA A 34 12.30 8.47 3.01
N THR A 35 11.72 9.42 3.75
CA THR A 35 12.41 10.64 4.24
C THR A 35 12.93 10.53 5.67
N ARG A 36 12.60 9.43 6.39
CA ARG A 36 12.95 9.24 7.79
C ARG A 36 14.44 9.42 8.05
N ALA A 37 14.79 10.23 9.06
CA ALA A 37 16.18 10.61 9.33
C ALA A 37 17.12 9.43 9.62
N THR A 38 16.59 8.34 10.19
CA THR A 38 17.35 7.13 10.51
C THR A 38 17.54 6.19 9.32
N ARG A 39 16.91 6.46 8.17
CA ARG A 39 16.96 5.58 7.00
C ARG A 39 18.29 5.76 6.24
N PRO A 40 19.06 4.67 5.99
CA PRO A 40 20.20 4.72 5.08
C PRO A 40 19.73 5.13 3.68
N HIS A 41 20.43 6.05 3.04
CA HIS A 41 20.07 6.59 1.72
C HIS A 41 18.66 7.16 1.65
N ARG A 42 18.19 7.83 2.72
CA ARG A 42 16.90 8.52 2.72
C ARG A 42 16.77 9.45 1.52
N LEU A 43 15.55 9.55 0.99
CA LEU A 43 15.24 10.48 -0.07
C LEU A 43 15.18 11.91 0.48
N THR A 44 15.57 12.88 -0.36
CA THR A 44 15.27 14.28 -0.08
C THR A 44 13.76 14.53 -0.19
N HIS A 45 13.29 15.63 0.40
CA HIS A 45 11.90 16.06 0.24
C HIS A 45 11.50 16.12 -1.24
N ASP A 46 12.28 16.80 -2.07
CA ASP A 46 11.97 17.00 -3.49
C ASP A 46 11.89 15.68 -4.26
N MET A 47 12.79 14.73 -3.98
CA MET A 47 12.75 13.39 -4.60
C MET A 47 11.49 12.63 -4.18
N ALA A 48 11.17 12.61 -2.88
CA ALA A 48 10.01 11.89 -2.36
C ALA A 48 8.69 12.51 -2.87
N ALA A 49 8.58 13.84 -2.84
CA ALA A 49 7.43 14.57 -3.36
C ALA A 49 7.27 14.36 -4.88
N GLY A 50 8.38 14.33 -5.63
CA GLY A 50 8.38 14.01 -7.05
C GLY A 50 7.83 12.62 -7.34
N LEU A 51 8.18 11.61 -6.54
CA LEU A 51 7.66 10.24 -6.66
C LEU A 51 6.16 10.16 -6.32
N VAL A 52 5.72 10.80 -5.23
CA VAL A 52 4.29 10.88 -4.87
C VAL A 52 3.50 11.51 -6.02
N LYS A 53 4.01 12.60 -6.62
CA LYS A 53 3.39 13.24 -7.77
C LYS A 53 3.39 12.32 -9.01
N ALA A 54 4.45 11.57 -9.25
CA ALA A 54 4.51 10.64 -10.39
C ALA A 54 3.49 9.49 -10.25
N TRP A 55 3.23 9.03 -9.02
CA TRP A 55 2.28 7.96 -8.76
C TRP A 55 0.80 8.39 -8.76
N THR A 56 0.49 9.68 -8.90
CA THR A 56 -0.90 10.11 -9.15
C THR A 56 -1.42 9.70 -10.54
N ARG A 57 -0.58 9.10 -11.38
CA ARG A 57 -1.03 8.42 -12.61
C ARG A 57 -1.91 7.19 -12.32
N PHE A 58 -1.79 6.60 -11.13
CA PHE A 58 -2.69 5.54 -10.67
C PHE A 58 -4.00 6.14 -10.17
N ARG A 59 -5.05 5.30 -10.08
CA ARG A 59 -6.20 5.65 -9.26
C ARG A 59 -5.76 5.75 -7.79
N VAL A 60 -6.09 6.85 -7.12
CA VAL A 60 -5.74 7.07 -5.72
C VAL A 60 -7.01 7.16 -4.87
N GLN A 61 -7.14 6.29 -3.87
CA GLN A 61 -8.22 6.35 -2.89
C GLN A 61 -7.95 7.42 -1.84
N GLU A 62 -8.83 8.40 -1.77
CA GLU A 62 -8.84 9.40 -0.71
C GLU A 62 -9.17 8.77 0.65
N MET A 63 -8.60 9.36 1.71
CA MET A 63 -9.05 9.08 3.07
C MET A 63 -10.34 9.85 3.31
N THR A 64 -11.46 9.14 3.33
CA THR A 64 -12.79 9.69 3.59
C THR A 64 -13.34 9.11 4.89
N LEU A 65 -14.41 9.71 5.44
CA LEU A 65 -15.08 9.18 6.62
C LEU A 65 -15.57 7.73 6.39
N ALA A 66 -16.10 7.43 5.20
CA ALA A 66 -16.55 6.08 4.85
C ALA A 66 -15.40 5.05 4.84
N VAL A 67 -14.20 5.45 4.38
CA VAL A 67 -13.01 4.58 4.45
C VAL A 67 -12.59 4.35 5.90
N LEU A 68 -12.62 5.40 6.73
CA LEU A 68 -12.28 5.31 8.15
C LEU A 68 -13.27 4.42 8.92
N GLU A 69 -14.58 4.57 8.69
CA GLU A 69 -15.62 3.74 9.31
C GLU A 69 -15.45 2.27 8.89
N SER A 70 -15.29 2.00 7.59
CA SER A 70 -15.03 0.65 7.10
C SER A 70 -13.74 0.05 7.68
N ALA A 71 -12.69 0.86 7.88
CA ALA A 71 -11.46 0.40 8.51
C ALA A 71 -11.67 -0.01 9.98
N LEU A 72 -12.49 0.71 10.74
CA LEU A 72 -12.82 0.37 12.12
C LEU A 72 -13.62 -0.95 12.20
N GLU A 73 -14.56 -1.15 11.27
CA GLU A 73 -15.30 -2.42 11.15
C GLU A 73 -14.36 -3.59 10.85
N ILE A 74 -13.46 -3.44 9.87
CA ILE A 74 -12.46 -4.45 9.50
C ILE A 74 -11.53 -4.75 10.67
N CYS A 75 -11.09 -3.71 11.40
CA CYS A 75 -10.23 -3.84 12.58
C CYS A 75 -10.90 -4.74 13.64
N ALA A 76 -12.18 -4.50 13.92
CA ALA A 76 -12.95 -5.30 14.88
C ALA A 76 -13.18 -6.73 14.39
N ALA A 77 -13.56 -6.91 13.13
CA ALA A 77 -13.92 -8.21 12.55
C ALA A 77 -12.71 -9.14 12.35
N HIS A 78 -11.57 -8.59 11.91
CA HIS A 78 -10.41 -9.36 11.50
C HIS A 78 -9.24 -9.32 12.48
N ARG A 79 -9.35 -8.51 13.55
CA ARG A 79 -8.29 -8.26 14.55
C ARG A 79 -6.97 -7.78 13.93
N PHE A 80 -7.09 -7.00 12.87
CA PHE A 80 -5.97 -6.29 12.28
C PHE A 80 -5.64 -5.02 13.05
N SER A 81 -4.45 -4.46 12.81
CA SER A 81 -4.20 -3.09 13.23
C SER A 81 -5.13 -2.13 12.46
N TYR A 82 -5.34 -0.93 13.01
CA TYR A 82 -6.09 0.10 12.28
C TYR A 82 -5.45 0.40 10.92
N TRP A 83 -4.13 0.51 10.85
CA TRP A 83 -3.39 0.83 9.63
C TRP A 83 -3.57 -0.23 8.55
N ASP A 84 -3.44 -1.50 8.91
CA ASP A 84 -3.73 -2.63 8.02
C ASP A 84 -5.18 -2.59 7.52
N SER A 85 -6.11 -2.33 8.43
CA SER A 85 -7.55 -2.28 8.12
C SER A 85 -7.88 -1.13 7.18
N ALA A 86 -7.22 0.01 7.31
CA ALA A 86 -7.41 1.17 6.45
C ALA A 86 -6.91 0.93 5.01
N VAL A 87 -5.82 0.17 4.83
CA VAL A 87 -5.37 -0.24 3.49
C VAL A 87 -6.38 -1.18 2.84
N VAL A 88 -6.92 -2.15 3.58
CA VAL A 88 -7.96 -3.07 3.07
C VAL A 88 -9.24 -2.31 2.72
N ALA A 89 -9.69 -1.40 3.59
CA ALA A 89 -10.86 -0.55 3.35
C ALA A 89 -10.70 0.29 2.07
N ALA A 90 -9.51 0.87 1.86
CA ALA A 90 -9.22 1.65 0.67
C ALA A 90 -9.22 0.78 -0.61
N ALA A 91 -8.62 -0.41 -0.55
CA ALA A 91 -8.64 -1.36 -1.67
C ALA A 91 -10.08 -1.76 -2.03
N ARG A 92 -10.90 -2.08 -1.02
CA ARG A 92 -12.32 -2.37 -1.19
C ARG A 92 -13.09 -1.20 -1.81
N ALA A 93 -12.88 0.02 -1.33
CA ALA A 93 -13.54 1.22 -1.84
C ALA A 93 -13.20 1.49 -3.33
N LEU A 94 -11.99 1.14 -3.77
CA LEU A 94 -11.59 1.24 -5.17
C LEU A 94 -12.15 0.13 -6.07
N GLY A 95 -12.71 -0.94 -5.48
CA GLY A 95 -13.13 -2.15 -6.18
C GLY A 95 -11.95 -3.06 -6.54
N CYS A 96 -10.83 -2.96 -5.82
CA CYS A 96 -9.68 -3.85 -6.03
C CYS A 96 -10.02 -5.27 -5.57
N ARG A 97 -9.60 -6.26 -6.37
CA ARG A 97 -9.74 -7.69 -6.01
C ARG A 97 -8.52 -8.24 -5.29
N GLU A 98 -7.37 -7.60 -5.45
CA GLU A 98 -6.10 -7.99 -4.85
C GLU A 98 -5.51 -6.79 -4.10
N LEU A 99 -4.92 -7.06 -2.94
CA LEU A 99 -4.10 -6.14 -2.19
C LEU A 99 -2.69 -6.71 -2.05
N TYR A 100 -1.70 -6.02 -2.61
CA TYR A 100 -0.29 -6.38 -2.48
C TYR A 100 0.28 -5.88 -1.16
N THR A 101 0.74 -6.79 -0.30
CA THR A 101 1.35 -6.46 1.00
C THR A 101 2.23 -7.58 1.53
N GLU A 102 3.30 -7.23 2.23
CA GLU A 102 4.20 -8.17 2.88
C GLU A 102 3.75 -8.56 4.30
N ASP A 103 3.08 -7.63 4.98
CA ASP A 103 2.81 -7.68 6.43
C ASP A 103 1.56 -8.52 6.78
N MET A 104 0.76 -8.87 5.78
CA MET A 104 -0.45 -9.68 5.96
C MET A 104 -0.29 -11.11 5.44
N SER A 105 -1.16 -12.00 5.94
CA SER A 105 -1.16 -13.41 5.55
C SER A 105 -1.57 -13.61 4.09
N HIS A 106 -0.61 -13.98 3.24
CA HIS A 106 -0.84 -14.31 1.83
C HIS A 106 -1.93 -15.38 1.64
N GLY A 107 -2.80 -15.20 0.64
CA GLY A 107 -3.89 -16.11 0.29
C GLY A 107 -5.14 -15.95 1.16
N ARG A 108 -5.13 -15.02 2.12
CA ARG A 108 -6.30 -14.67 2.92
C ARG A 108 -7.21 -13.74 2.12
N GLU A 109 -8.51 -13.97 2.16
CA GLU A 109 -9.51 -13.01 1.70
C GLU A 109 -10.06 -12.19 2.89
N VAL A 110 -10.17 -10.88 2.70
CA VAL A 110 -10.68 -9.93 3.71
C VAL A 110 -11.64 -8.98 3.02
N GLU A 111 -12.91 -8.99 3.42
CA GLU A 111 -13.96 -8.15 2.81
C GLU A 111 -14.01 -8.22 1.25
N GLY A 112 -13.77 -9.41 0.68
CA GLY A 112 -13.74 -9.63 -0.77
C GLY A 112 -12.43 -9.21 -1.46
N VAL A 113 -11.40 -8.84 -0.70
CA VAL A 113 -10.06 -8.50 -1.21
C VAL A 113 -9.08 -9.61 -0.88
N MET A 114 -8.42 -10.17 -1.90
CA MET A 114 -7.39 -11.19 -1.76
C MET A 114 -6.04 -10.57 -1.36
N ILE A 115 -5.44 -11.06 -0.28
CA ILE A 115 -4.11 -10.63 0.18
C ILE A 115 -3.02 -11.37 -0.61
N VAL A 116 -2.21 -10.62 -1.34
CA VAL A 116 -1.13 -11.14 -2.17
C VAL A 116 0.21 -10.64 -1.64
N ASN A 117 1.08 -11.54 -1.19
CA ASN A 117 2.46 -11.16 -0.92
C ASN A 117 3.24 -11.25 -2.23
N PRO A 118 3.73 -10.11 -2.77
CA PRO A 118 4.35 -10.08 -4.09
C PRO A 118 5.76 -10.70 -4.11
N PHE A 119 6.33 -11.12 -2.98
CA PHE A 119 7.68 -11.70 -2.91
C PHE A 119 7.67 -13.18 -2.57
N ARG A 120 6.48 -13.79 -2.56
CA ARG A 120 6.29 -15.23 -2.54
C ARG A 120 6.19 -15.81 -3.95
#